data_AF-A0A6J7E8P7-F1
#
_entry.id   AF-A0A6J7E8P7-F1
#
_cell.length_a   1.000
_cell.length_b   1.000
_cell.length_c   1.000
_cell.angle_alpha   90.00
_cell.angle_beta   90.00
_cell.angle_gamma   90.00
#
_symmetry.space_group_name_H-M   'P 1'
#
loop_
_entity.id
_entity.type
_entity.pdbx_description
1 polymer ?
#
loop_
_entity_poly.entity_id
_entity_poly.type
_entity_poly.pdbx_seq_one_letter_code
_entity_poly.pdbx_strand_id
1 'polypeptide(L)'
;MNGLDSPLSGSVKSRFGGAGKYRNKVVLGTAVVAFVPFLLSTFAASVTVGTGALEFGQGSQQAIACDDTVYVALGEEWHANPATDDPSAGFFRLRTATISNLNLTTCAGKKLRLRLIDGSSAEIVLGSLLDAKVLQVTIPRDVPVSNIGDPTELGLTYLTGEGQPIAGVMAASVGMNVSGTSVYDGSALSDTSADVMFYLDPTATFVNIDGQQVRRATVETVANPG
;
A
#
# COMPACT_ATOMS: atom_id res chain seq x y z
N MET A 1 11.23 -59.93 43.99
CA MET A 1 9.88 -59.91 43.37
C MET A 1 10.08 -59.28 42.00
N ASN A 2 10.35 -60.09 40.97
CA ASN A 2 9.36 -60.57 39.97
C ASN A 2 8.56 -59.39 39.41
N GLY A 3 8.53 -59.06 38.12
CA GLY A 3 8.81 -59.76 36.88
C GLY A 3 8.03 -59.01 35.79
N LEU A 4 8.58 -58.93 34.59
CA LEU A 4 8.09 -58.18 33.44
C LEU A 4 6.71 -58.67 32.94
N ASP A 5 5.93 -57.72 32.38
CA ASP A 5 4.99 -57.83 31.24
C ASP A 5 3.84 -56.82 31.42
N SER A 6 3.20 -56.20 30.43
CA SER A 6 3.45 -55.83 29.03
C SER A 6 2.20 -54.99 28.67
N PRO A 7 2.31 -53.87 27.94
CA PRO A 7 1.22 -52.89 27.83
C PRO A 7 0.30 -53.26 26.67
N LEU A 8 -0.79 -53.99 26.89
CA LEU A 8 -1.90 -54.20 25.93
C LEU A 8 -3.02 -55.01 26.60
N SER A 9 -3.81 -54.36 27.47
CA SER A 9 -5.06 -54.91 28.01
C SER A 9 -6.14 -53.82 27.99
N GLY A 10 -6.59 -53.52 26.79
CA GLY A 10 -7.71 -52.62 26.53
C GLY A 10 -8.39 -53.10 25.26
N SER A 11 -9.40 -53.95 25.42
CA SER A 11 -10.17 -54.49 24.31
C SER A 11 -10.94 -53.37 23.59
N VAL A 12 -10.51 -53.04 22.37
CA VAL A 12 -11.27 -52.16 21.47
C VAL A 12 -12.46 -52.94 20.93
N LYS A 13 -13.65 -52.70 21.49
CA LYS A 13 -14.91 -53.19 20.90
C LYS A 13 -15.25 -52.33 19.69
N SER A 14 -14.83 -52.77 18.51
CA SER A 14 -15.36 -52.31 17.22
C SER A 14 -16.83 -52.73 17.11
N ARG A 15 -17.77 -51.78 17.27
CA ARG A 15 -19.15 -51.94 16.82
C ARG A 15 -19.33 -51.18 15.51
N PHE A 16 -19.15 -51.91 14.43
CA PHE A 16 -19.64 -51.58 13.09
C PHE A 16 -21.09 -52.09 12.98
N GLY A 17 -22.01 -51.24 12.51
CA GLY A 17 -23.34 -51.66 12.06
C GLY A 17 -24.48 -50.82 12.63
N GLY A 18 -25.12 -50.02 11.76
CA GLY A 18 -26.35 -49.32 12.11
C GLY A 18 -26.75 -48.26 11.09
N ALA A 19 -27.25 -48.69 9.94
CA ALA A 19 -27.89 -47.83 8.95
C ALA A 19 -29.07 -47.07 9.57
N GLY A 20 -29.07 -45.74 9.43
CA GLY A 20 -30.09 -44.86 9.98
C GLY A 20 -30.19 -43.57 9.18
N LYS A 21 -31.13 -43.55 8.25
CA LYS A 21 -31.42 -42.53 7.25
C LYS A 21 -31.87 -41.22 7.92
N TYR A 22 -30.95 -40.33 8.31
CA TYR A 22 -31.27 -38.94 8.64
C TYR A 22 -30.20 -37.94 8.17
N ARG A 23 -30.63 -37.15 7.18
CA ARG A 23 -30.27 -35.73 6.94
C ARG A 23 -28.95 -35.46 6.21
N ASN A 24 -29.06 -35.47 4.87
CA ASN A 24 -28.33 -34.67 3.87
C ASN A 24 -28.30 -33.15 4.18
N LYS A 25 -27.92 -32.73 5.39
CA LYS A 25 -27.81 -31.31 5.77
C LYS A 25 -26.42 -30.91 6.26
N VAL A 26 -25.52 -31.87 6.51
CA VAL A 26 -24.18 -31.59 7.03
C VAL A 26 -23.12 -31.45 5.92
N VAL A 27 -23.31 -32.13 4.78
CA VAL A 27 -22.39 -32.04 3.63
C VAL A 27 -22.64 -30.78 2.78
N LEU A 28 -23.84 -30.20 2.83
CA LEU A 28 -24.12 -28.89 2.20
C LEU A 28 -23.61 -27.71 3.05
N GLY A 29 -23.55 -27.86 4.37
CA GLY A 29 -23.10 -26.80 5.29
C GLY A 29 -21.58 -26.59 5.29
N THR A 30 -20.80 -27.63 4.96
CA THR A 30 -19.33 -27.57 5.05
C THR A 30 -18.69 -27.13 3.73
N ALA A 31 -19.40 -27.20 2.61
CA ALA A 31 -18.94 -26.64 1.33
C ALA A 31 -19.18 -25.12 1.20
N VAL A 32 -20.13 -24.55 1.96
CA VAL A 32 -20.36 -23.09 2.00
C VAL A 32 -19.32 -22.36 2.86
N VAL A 33 -18.74 -23.03 3.86
CA VAL A 33 -17.68 -22.44 4.71
C VAL A 33 -16.32 -22.40 4.00
N ALA A 34 -16.09 -23.24 2.99
CA ALA A 34 -14.89 -23.19 2.15
C ALA A 34 -15.01 -22.21 0.96
N PHE A 35 -16.22 -21.69 0.72
CA PHE A 35 -16.56 -20.75 -0.36
C PHE A 35 -17.26 -19.49 0.19
N VAL A 36 -16.87 -19.02 1.38
CA VAL A 36 -16.86 -17.58 1.71
C VAL A 36 -15.41 -17.12 1.59
N PRO A 37 -14.92 -16.98 0.35
CA PRO A 37 -13.52 -16.68 0.09
C PRO A 37 -13.37 -15.16 0.18
N PHE A 38 -12.19 -14.69 0.59
CA PHE A 38 -11.50 -13.61 -0.12
C PHE A 38 -12.26 -12.30 -0.42
N LEU A 39 -13.33 -11.99 0.29
CA LEU A 39 -13.87 -10.66 0.42
C LEU A 39 -13.19 -10.08 1.65
N LEU A 40 -12.11 -9.36 1.35
CA LEU A 40 -11.51 -8.30 2.14
C LEU A 40 -12.37 -7.99 3.37
N SER A 41 -11.98 -8.54 4.50
CA SER A 41 -12.39 -8.02 5.80
C SER A 41 -11.69 -6.68 5.98
N THR A 42 -12.14 -5.66 5.25
CA THR A 42 -12.04 -4.31 5.75
C THR A 42 -12.87 -4.33 7.01
N PHE A 43 -12.22 -4.42 8.17
CA PHE A 43 -12.84 -4.03 9.41
C PHE A 43 -13.26 -2.57 9.25
N ALA A 44 -14.49 -2.34 8.82
CA ALA A 44 -15.20 -1.12 9.13
C ALA A 44 -15.59 -1.21 10.62
N ALA A 45 -14.58 -1.13 11.48
CA ALA A 45 -14.80 -0.73 12.86
C ALA A 45 -15.00 0.79 12.82
N SER A 46 -16.25 1.24 12.70
CA SER A 46 -16.61 2.60 13.02
C SER A 46 -16.44 2.76 14.54
N VAL A 47 -15.22 3.08 14.96
CA VAL A 47 -15.00 3.59 16.31
C VAL A 47 -15.65 4.96 16.33
N THR A 48 -16.74 5.08 17.07
CA THR A 48 -17.29 6.37 17.48
C THR A 48 -16.23 7.05 18.34
N VAL A 49 -15.32 7.79 17.71
CA VAL A 49 -14.37 8.65 18.39
C VAL A 49 -15.12 9.93 18.77
N GLY A 50 -15.13 10.21 20.07
CA GLY A 50 -15.76 11.38 20.65
C GLY A 50 -15.26 12.69 20.02
N THR A 51 -16.19 13.63 19.87
CA THR A 51 -16.01 15.08 19.67
C THR A 51 -14.60 15.54 19.32
N GLY A 52 -14.24 15.30 18.07
CA GLY A 52 -12.97 15.67 17.46
C GLY A 52 -12.96 15.08 16.06
N ALA A 53 -13.73 15.68 15.16
CA ALA A 53 -13.77 15.29 13.75
C ALA A 53 -12.38 15.54 13.14
N LEU A 54 -11.51 14.53 13.22
CA LEU A 54 -10.26 14.48 12.50
C LEU A 54 -10.54 13.84 11.14
N GLU A 55 -10.93 14.70 10.21
CA GLU A 55 -10.84 14.44 8.79
C GLU A 55 -9.35 14.51 8.40
N PHE A 56 -8.66 13.38 8.51
CA PHE A 56 -7.27 13.27 8.07
C PHE A 56 -7.22 13.25 6.53
N GLY A 57 -6.53 14.22 5.93
CA GLY A 57 -5.86 14.04 4.64
C GLY A 57 -6.52 14.54 3.35
N GLN A 58 -7.58 15.36 3.38
CA GLN A 58 -8.22 15.90 2.15
C GLN A 58 -7.50 17.13 1.53
N GLY A 59 -6.19 17.28 1.78
CA GLY A 59 -5.41 18.46 1.40
C GLY A 59 -4.52 18.27 0.17
N SER A 60 -4.88 17.47 -0.83
CA SER A 60 -4.08 17.31 -2.06
C SER A 60 -4.30 18.50 -3.00
N GLN A 61 -3.77 19.67 -2.68
CA GLN A 61 -3.81 20.78 -3.61
C GLN A 61 -2.71 20.56 -4.68
N GLN A 62 -3.18 20.28 -5.90
CA GLN A 62 -2.43 19.97 -7.12
C GLN A 62 -1.61 21.18 -7.58
N ALA A 63 -0.35 20.96 -7.95
CA ALA A 63 0.50 21.99 -8.53
C ALA A 63 0.91 21.52 -9.93
N ILE A 64 0.20 21.97 -10.97
CA ILE A 64 0.58 21.78 -12.39
C ILE A 64 0.91 20.31 -12.72
N ALA A 65 -0.07 19.43 -12.54
CA ALA A 65 -0.05 18.17 -13.28
C ALA A 65 -0.48 18.45 -14.74
N CYS A 66 -0.12 17.56 -15.65
CA CYS A 66 -0.55 17.59 -17.05
C CYS A 66 -2.04 17.28 -17.24
N ASP A 67 -2.70 16.89 -16.15
CA ASP A 67 -4.14 16.73 -16.04
C ASP A 67 -4.71 17.76 -15.07
N ASP A 68 -5.97 18.11 -15.30
CA ASP A 68 -6.70 19.08 -14.48
C ASP A 68 -7.02 18.54 -13.08
N THR A 69 -7.11 17.21 -12.93
CA THR A 69 -7.43 16.54 -11.66
C THR A 69 -6.65 15.24 -11.53
N VAL A 70 -5.83 15.13 -10.49
CA VAL A 70 -5.21 13.88 -10.04
C VAL A 70 -5.50 13.67 -8.56
N TYR A 71 -5.53 12.41 -8.14
CA TYR A 71 -5.77 12.06 -6.73
C TYR A 71 -4.53 11.44 -6.11
N VAL A 72 -4.35 11.65 -4.81
CA VAL A 72 -3.28 10.98 -4.05
C VAL A 72 -3.89 10.12 -2.97
N ALA A 73 -3.60 8.81 -3.02
CA ALA A 73 -3.95 7.85 -1.99
C ALA A 73 -2.68 7.44 -1.23
N LEU A 74 -2.68 7.60 0.09
CA LEU A 74 -1.59 7.17 0.96
C LEU A 74 -1.94 5.79 1.55
N GLY A 75 -1.05 4.83 1.36
CA GLY A 75 -1.15 3.50 1.98
C GLY A 75 -0.33 3.46 3.25
N GLU A 76 -0.97 3.05 4.35
CA GLU A 76 -0.36 3.00 5.68
C GLU A 76 -0.41 1.59 6.27
N GLU A 77 0.55 1.28 7.14
CA GLU A 77 0.56 0.06 7.93
C GLU A 77 1.01 0.34 9.37
N TRP A 78 0.59 -0.49 10.32
CA TRP A 78 1.03 -0.35 11.70
C TRP A 78 2.52 -0.63 11.86
N HIS A 79 3.23 0.29 12.51
CA HIS A 79 4.64 0.16 12.88
C HIS A 79 4.78 0.23 14.40
N ALA A 80 5.17 -0.90 14.99
CA ALA A 80 5.47 -0.95 16.41
C ALA A 80 6.79 -0.21 16.69
N ASN A 81 6.75 0.71 17.66
CA ASN A 81 7.92 1.44 18.14
C ASN A 81 7.89 1.48 19.68
N PRO A 82 8.03 0.32 20.33
CA PRO A 82 7.83 0.19 21.77
C PRO A 82 8.85 1.06 22.54
N ALA A 83 8.35 1.83 23.49
CA ALA A 83 9.16 2.58 24.43
C ALA A 83 9.28 1.83 25.76
N THR A 84 10.25 2.23 26.60
CA THR A 84 10.47 1.59 27.91
C THR A 84 9.28 1.73 28.87
N ASP A 85 8.50 2.80 28.71
CA ASP A 85 7.32 3.16 29.49
C ASP A 85 6.01 2.80 28.81
N ASP A 86 6.01 2.61 27.48
CA ASP A 86 4.86 2.14 26.70
C ASP A 86 5.27 1.06 25.68
N PRO A 87 5.10 -0.23 26.03
CA PRO A 87 5.41 -1.33 25.13
C PRO A 87 4.43 -1.47 23.95
N SER A 88 3.32 -0.72 23.96
CA SER A 88 2.34 -0.68 22.87
C SER A 88 2.53 0.50 21.92
N ALA A 89 3.52 1.36 22.19
CA ALA A 89 3.82 2.53 21.37
C ALA A 89 4.11 2.13 19.91
N GLY A 90 3.62 2.95 19.00
CA GLY A 90 3.71 2.74 17.57
C GLY A 90 2.90 3.79 16.82
N PHE A 91 2.96 3.73 15.49
CA PHE A 91 2.25 4.65 14.62
C PHE A 91 1.87 3.98 13.30
N PHE A 92 0.93 4.57 12.58
CA PHE A 92 0.64 4.16 11.21
C PHE A 92 1.71 4.75 10.30
N ARG A 93 2.64 3.91 9.84
CA ARG A 93 3.70 4.35 8.96
C ARG A 93 3.21 4.37 7.52
N LEU A 94 3.61 5.39 6.78
CA LEU A 94 3.42 5.41 5.33
C LEU A 94 4.23 4.32 4.67
N ARG A 95 3.59 3.59 3.77
CA ARG A 95 4.23 2.56 2.96
C ARG A 95 4.17 2.88 1.47
N THR A 96 3.06 3.44 1.02
CA THR A 96 2.89 3.84 -0.37
C THR A 96 2.26 5.22 -0.52
N ALA A 97 2.53 5.84 -1.65
CA ALA A 97 1.82 7.01 -2.12
C ALA A 97 1.47 6.78 -3.60
N THR A 98 0.18 6.73 -3.89
CA THR A 98 -0.34 6.44 -5.22
C THR A 98 -0.95 7.69 -5.82
N ILE A 99 -0.51 8.06 -7.02
CA ILE A 99 -1.10 9.12 -7.82
C ILE A 99 -2.05 8.44 -8.81
N SER A 100 -3.33 8.78 -8.75
CA SER A 100 -4.40 8.17 -9.53
C SER A 100 -5.06 9.16 -10.49
N ASN A 101 -5.80 8.62 -11.47
CA ASN A 101 -6.47 9.37 -12.53
C ASN A 101 -5.47 10.14 -13.41
N LEU A 102 -4.29 9.56 -13.65
CA LEU A 102 -3.26 10.15 -14.51
C LEU A 102 -3.52 9.76 -15.97
N ASN A 103 -3.59 10.74 -16.86
CA ASN A 103 -3.71 10.50 -18.29
C ASN A 103 -2.32 10.47 -18.92
N LEU A 104 -1.87 9.27 -19.27
CA LEU A 104 -0.53 9.06 -19.81
C LEU A 104 -0.36 9.65 -21.21
N THR A 105 -1.45 9.93 -21.93
CA THR A 105 -1.39 10.56 -23.26
C THR A 105 -1.06 12.06 -23.18
N THR A 106 -1.68 12.80 -22.25
CA THR A 106 -1.44 14.24 -22.03
C THR A 106 -0.14 14.48 -21.25
N CYS A 107 0.26 13.47 -20.49
CA CYS A 107 1.45 13.47 -19.66
C CYS A 107 2.68 12.84 -20.31
N ALA A 108 2.55 12.31 -21.53
CA ALA A 108 3.59 11.58 -22.23
C ALA A 108 4.93 12.34 -22.24
N GLY A 109 5.99 11.64 -21.81
CA GLY A 109 7.35 12.17 -21.77
C GLY A 109 7.63 13.18 -20.66
N LYS A 110 6.67 13.58 -19.81
CA LYS A 110 6.90 14.50 -18.69
C LYS A 110 7.46 13.76 -17.48
N LYS A 111 8.06 14.50 -16.55
CA LYS A 111 8.47 13.97 -15.23
C LYS A 111 7.37 14.22 -14.22
N LEU A 112 6.98 13.19 -13.49
CA LEU A 112 6.02 13.25 -12.40
C LEU A 112 6.78 13.29 -11.07
N ARG A 113 6.41 14.21 -10.19
CA ARG A 113 7.06 14.37 -8.89
C ARG A 113 6.04 14.36 -7.76
N LEU A 114 6.42 13.71 -6.67
CA LEU A 114 5.67 13.62 -5.43
C LEU A 114 6.47 14.23 -4.29
N ARG A 115 5.80 15.04 -3.47
CA ARG A 115 6.34 15.63 -2.24
C ARG A 115 5.28 15.52 -1.15
N LEU A 116 5.70 15.29 0.09
CA LEU A 116 4.84 15.30 1.27
C LEU A 116 5.25 16.45 2.19
N ILE A 117 4.25 17.13 2.74
CA ILE A 117 4.41 18.32 3.56
C ILE A 117 3.81 18.06 4.94
N ASP A 118 4.55 18.43 5.98
CA ASP A 118 4.14 18.26 7.37
C ASP A 118 3.29 19.43 7.91
N GLY A 119 2.90 19.34 9.18
CA GLY A 119 2.11 20.39 9.87
C GLY A 119 2.86 21.69 10.14
N SER A 120 4.17 21.73 9.95
CA SER A 120 5.00 22.93 10.02
C SER A 120 5.24 23.56 8.65
N SER A 121 4.60 23.04 7.59
CA SER A 121 4.83 23.41 6.18
C SER A 121 6.23 23.04 5.67
N ALA A 122 6.91 22.09 6.33
CA ALA A 122 8.20 21.57 5.88
C ALA A 122 8.03 20.30 5.05
N GLU A 123 8.98 20.06 4.14
CA GLU A 123 9.00 18.83 3.34
C GLU A 123 9.50 17.64 4.16
N ILE A 124 8.80 16.52 4.02
CA ILE A 124 9.12 15.27 4.69
C ILE A 124 10.21 14.52 3.90
N VAL A 125 11.14 13.87 4.60
CA VAL A 125 12.11 12.96 3.97
C VAL A 125 11.40 11.69 3.52
N LEU A 126 11.43 11.40 2.21
CA LEU A 126 10.78 10.27 1.55
C LEU A 126 11.70 9.07 1.32
N GLY A 127 12.98 9.16 1.71
CA GLY A 127 13.99 8.16 1.43
C GLY A 127 14.99 7.93 2.55
N SER A 128 15.95 7.04 2.30
CA SER A 128 17.06 6.72 3.22
C SER A 128 18.12 7.84 3.34
N LEU A 129 18.05 8.86 2.48
CA LEU A 129 18.98 9.98 2.42
C LEU A 129 18.31 11.24 2.99
N LEU A 130 19.03 12.02 3.81
CA LEU A 130 18.46 13.17 4.54
C LEU A 130 17.78 14.22 3.64
N ASP A 131 18.31 14.43 2.44
CA ASP A 131 17.78 15.41 1.50
C ASP A 131 16.77 14.83 0.50
N ALA A 132 16.45 13.53 0.57
CA ALA A 132 15.49 12.89 -0.32
C ALA A 132 14.05 13.33 -0.01
N LYS A 133 13.67 14.54 -0.45
CA LYS A 133 12.37 15.17 -0.18
C LYS A 133 11.35 14.99 -1.30
N VAL A 134 11.81 14.63 -2.49
CA VAL A 134 10.99 14.46 -3.69
C VAL A 134 11.28 13.12 -4.32
N LEU A 135 10.22 12.41 -4.68
CA LEU A 135 10.28 11.24 -5.55
C LEU A 135 9.89 11.66 -6.97
N GLN A 136 10.67 11.23 -7.96
CA GLN A 136 10.39 11.54 -9.36
C GLN A 136 10.43 10.28 -10.22
N VAL A 137 9.51 10.19 -11.17
CA VAL A 137 9.58 9.27 -12.32
C VAL A 137 9.42 10.02 -13.63
N THR A 138 9.79 9.37 -14.72
CA THR A 138 9.48 9.81 -16.09
C THR A 138 8.29 9.01 -16.60
N ILE A 139 7.28 9.73 -17.08
CA ILE A 139 6.16 9.13 -17.80
C ILE A 139 6.66 8.78 -19.21
N PRO A 140 6.53 7.51 -19.65
CA PRO A 140 6.97 7.11 -20.99
C PRO A 140 6.40 8.00 -22.10
N ARG A 141 7.19 8.23 -23.15
CA ARG A 141 6.72 8.97 -24.35
C ARG A 141 5.72 8.15 -25.15
N ASP A 142 6.00 6.86 -25.28
CA ASP A 142 5.07 5.89 -25.83
C ASP A 142 4.19 5.36 -24.70
N VAL A 143 2.89 5.48 -24.87
CA VAL A 143 1.90 5.10 -23.85
C VAL A 143 2.03 3.60 -23.57
N PRO A 144 2.26 3.19 -22.31
CA PRO A 144 2.37 1.78 -21.96
C PRO A 144 1.07 1.03 -22.24
N VAL A 145 1.17 -0.17 -22.81
CA VAL A 145 0.03 -1.09 -23.03
C VAL A 145 -0.09 -2.14 -21.92
N SER A 146 0.83 -2.13 -20.96
CA SER A 146 0.87 -3.02 -19.81
C SER A 146 1.49 -2.30 -18.61
N ASN A 147 1.25 -2.82 -17.41
CA ASN A 147 1.82 -2.26 -16.19
C ASN A 147 3.36 -2.34 -16.22
N ILE A 148 4.02 -1.29 -15.72
CA ILE A 148 5.47 -1.20 -15.62
C ILE A 148 5.84 -1.25 -14.13
N GLY A 149 6.70 -2.21 -13.77
CA GLY A 149 7.19 -2.39 -12.39
C GLY A 149 8.69 -2.19 -12.23
N ASP A 150 9.43 -1.90 -13.30
CA ASP A 150 10.87 -1.64 -13.22
C ASP A 150 11.14 -0.16 -12.89
N PRO A 151 11.71 0.16 -11.71
CA PRO A 151 12.03 1.53 -11.35
C PRO A 151 13.03 2.20 -12.31
N THR A 152 13.88 1.41 -12.97
CA THR A 152 14.89 1.93 -13.92
C THR A 152 14.23 2.42 -15.20
N GLU A 153 13.24 1.68 -15.71
CA GLU A 153 12.45 2.05 -16.88
C GLU A 153 11.67 3.34 -16.64
N LEU A 154 11.11 3.49 -15.44
CA LEU A 154 10.42 4.70 -15.01
C LEU A 154 11.38 5.82 -14.57
N GLY A 155 12.70 5.60 -14.58
CA GLY A 155 13.69 6.58 -14.19
C GLY A 155 13.48 7.12 -12.77
N LEU A 156 13.14 6.23 -11.83
CA LEU A 156 12.90 6.56 -10.43
C LEU A 156 14.15 7.25 -9.84
N THR A 157 13.96 8.42 -9.25
CA THR A 157 15.05 9.19 -8.63
C THR A 157 14.58 9.97 -7.42
N TYR A 158 15.48 10.15 -6.45
CA TYR A 158 15.29 11.11 -5.38
C TYR A 158 15.80 12.47 -5.81
N LEU A 159 15.07 13.53 -5.44
CA LEU A 159 15.55 14.89 -5.54
C LEU A 159 15.58 15.56 -4.16
N THR A 160 16.43 16.58 -4.06
CA THR A 160 16.35 17.57 -2.99
C THR A 160 15.04 18.33 -3.07
N GLY A 161 14.69 19.08 -2.01
CA GLY A 161 13.56 19.99 -2.06
C GLY A 161 13.64 20.98 -3.22
N GLU A 162 14.85 21.44 -3.57
CA GLU A 162 15.06 22.34 -4.71
C GLU A 162 15.02 21.63 -6.08
N GLY A 163 14.79 20.32 -6.11
CA GLY A 163 14.68 19.54 -7.33
C GLY A 163 16.00 19.07 -7.93
N GLN A 164 17.10 19.12 -7.18
CA GLN A 164 18.39 18.57 -7.63
C GLN A 164 18.44 17.06 -7.44
N PRO A 165 18.90 16.28 -8.45
CA PRO A 165 18.97 14.83 -8.33
C PRO A 165 19.98 14.41 -7.26
N ILE A 166 19.62 13.39 -6.48
CA ILE A 166 20.46 12.81 -5.44
C ILE A 166 20.97 11.46 -5.93
N ALA A 167 22.30 11.30 -5.94
CA ALA A 167 22.94 10.01 -6.16
C ALA A 167 23.07 9.25 -4.83
N GLY A 168 22.79 7.95 -4.83
CA GLY A 168 22.93 7.10 -3.65
C GLY A 168 22.05 5.86 -3.70
N VAL A 169 22.00 5.15 -2.58
CA VAL A 169 21.16 3.95 -2.45
C VAL A 169 19.70 4.37 -2.40
N MET A 170 18.90 3.81 -3.30
CA MET A 170 17.45 4.01 -3.35
C MET A 170 16.74 2.95 -2.51
N ALA A 171 16.00 3.38 -1.49
CA ALA A 171 15.12 2.50 -0.72
C ALA A 171 13.75 2.31 -1.39
N ALA A 172 13.31 3.31 -2.16
CA ALA A 172 12.01 3.29 -2.81
C ALA A 172 11.96 2.36 -4.04
N SER A 173 10.75 1.93 -4.38
CA SER A 173 10.42 1.38 -5.70
C SER A 173 9.16 2.05 -6.25
N VAL A 174 8.81 1.78 -7.50
CA VAL A 174 7.66 2.39 -8.15
C VAL A 174 7.00 1.41 -9.12
N GLY A 175 5.70 1.54 -9.31
CA GLY A 175 4.95 0.88 -10.37
C GLY A 175 4.00 1.86 -11.06
N MET A 176 3.83 1.70 -12.37
CA MET A 176 2.83 2.39 -13.18
C MET A 176 1.82 1.37 -13.69
N ASN A 177 0.55 1.56 -13.34
CA ASN A 177 -0.54 0.63 -13.68
C ASN A 177 -1.50 1.29 -14.66
N VAL A 178 -1.68 0.64 -15.83
CA VAL A 178 -2.62 1.03 -16.90
C VAL A 178 -3.74 0.01 -17.07
N SER A 179 -3.76 -1.02 -16.21
CA SER A 179 -4.75 -2.09 -16.21
C SER A 179 -4.98 -2.59 -14.78
N GLY A 180 -6.16 -3.16 -14.53
CA GLY A 180 -6.63 -3.51 -13.19
C GLY A 180 -7.59 -2.46 -12.65
N THR A 181 -7.50 -2.17 -11.35
CA THR A 181 -8.38 -1.24 -10.65
C THR A 181 -7.59 -0.15 -9.95
N SER A 182 -8.07 1.09 -10.05
CA SER A 182 -7.56 2.28 -9.37
C SER A 182 -7.55 2.08 -7.86
N VAL A 183 -6.44 2.44 -7.23
CA VAL A 183 -6.27 2.39 -5.78
C VAL A 183 -7.16 3.42 -5.08
N TYR A 184 -7.45 4.54 -5.75
CA TYR A 184 -8.20 5.64 -5.16
C TYR A 184 -9.70 5.33 -5.06
N ASP A 185 -10.32 4.82 -6.12
CA ASP A 185 -11.77 4.67 -6.22
C ASP A 185 -12.26 3.31 -6.75
N GLY A 186 -11.34 2.39 -7.07
CA GLY A 186 -11.65 1.07 -7.59
C GLY A 186 -12.11 1.04 -9.06
N SER A 187 -12.10 2.17 -9.76
CA SER A 187 -12.43 2.25 -11.19
C SER A 187 -11.44 1.46 -12.05
N ALA A 188 -11.85 1.05 -13.26
CA ALA A 188 -10.94 0.34 -14.16
C ALA A 188 -9.84 1.27 -14.68
N LEU A 189 -8.59 0.80 -14.61
CA LEU A 189 -7.43 1.55 -15.11
C LEU A 189 -7.34 1.47 -16.63
N SER A 190 -6.79 2.54 -17.21
CA SER A 190 -6.51 2.69 -18.64
C SER A 190 -5.31 3.59 -18.87
N ASP A 191 -4.97 3.85 -20.14
CA ASP A 191 -3.99 4.86 -20.54
C ASP A 191 -4.38 6.31 -20.18
N THR A 192 -5.67 6.54 -19.98
CA THR A 192 -6.26 7.86 -19.69
C THR A 192 -6.67 8.01 -18.23
N SER A 193 -6.58 6.93 -17.44
CA SER A 193 -6.77 6.90 -16.01
C SER A 193 -5.86 5.82 -15.42
N ALA A 194 -4.59 6.16 -15.28
CA ALA A 194 -3.53 5.30 -14.76
C ALA A 194 -3.20 5.63 -13.31
N ASP A 195 -2.57 4.66 -12.64
CA ASP A 195 -2.00 4.82 -11.31
C ASP A 195 -0.48 4.81 -11.37
N VAL A 196 0.18 5.71 -10.63
CA VAL A 196 1.62 5.62 -10.32
C VAL A 196 1.78 5.45 -8.82
N MET A 197 2.18 4.26 -8.40
CA MET A 197 2.37 3.91 -6.99
C MET A 197 3.84 3.95 -6.63
N PHE A 198 4.21 4.88 -5.76
CA PHE A 198 5.51 4.88 -5.09
C PHE A 198 5.44 4.00 -3.85
N TYR A 199 6.38 3.09 -3.71
CA TYR A 199 6.64 2.38 -2.47
C TYR A 199 7.84 3.05 -1.81
N LEU A 200 7.66 3.66 -0.64
CA LEU A 200 8.69 4.51 -0.03
C LEU A 200 9.91 3.71 0.44
N ASP A 201 9.64 2.54 1.03
CA ASP A 201 10.63 1.54 1.43
C ASP A 201 9.95 0.17 1.57
N PRO A 202 9.89 -0.63 0.49
CA PRO A 202 9.29 -1.96 0.52
C PRO A 202 9.94 -2.91 1.55
N THR A 203 11.20 -2.66 1.90
CA THR A 203 11.98 -3.49 2.83
C THR A 203 11.79 -3.12 4.29
N ALA A 204 11.11 -2.00 4.57
CA ALA A 204 10.82 -1.54 5.92
C ALA A 204 12.04 -1.29 6.80
N THR A 205 13.18 -0.94 6.21
CA THR A 205 14.48 -0.88 6.91
C THR A 205 14.95 0.55 7.20
N PHE A 206 14.59 1.52 6.37
CA PHE A 206 15.16 2.86 6.35
C PHE A 206 14.12 3.98 6.53
N VAL A 207 12.89 3.79 6.05
CA VAL A 207 11.87 4.85 6.04
C VAL A 207 10.68 4.47 6.91
N ASN A 208 10.43 5.27 7.95
CA ASN A 208 9.31 5.11 8.89
C ASN A 208 8.64 6.46 9.16
N ILE A 209 7.97 7.01 8.15
CA ILE A 209 7.24 8.28 8.27
C ILE A 209 5.91 8.01 8.97
N ASP A 210 5.65 8.69 10.08
CA ASP A 210 4.35 8.68 10.75
C ASP A 210 3.32 9.41 9.87
N GLY A 211 2.29 8.67 9.44
CA GLY A 211 1.20 9.19 8.60
C GLY A 211 0.51 10.40 9.21
N GLN A 212 0.45 10.51 10.55
CA GLN A 212 -0.13 11.67 11.23
C GLN A 212 0.65 12.97 11.00
N GLN A 213 1.92 12.88 10.61
CA GLN A 213 2.74 14.05 10.30
C GLN A 213 2.39 14.62 8.93
N VAL A 214 1.88 13.81 8.00
CA VAL A 214 1.54 14.26 6.65
C VAL A 214 0.28 15.11 6.69
N ARG A 215 0.39 16.36 6.26
CA ARG A 215 -0.76 17.27 6.11
C ARG A 215 -1.15 17.50 4.67
N ARG A 216 -0.20 17.40 3.76
CA ARG A 216 -0.45 17.62 2.34
C ARG A 216 0.49 16.78 1.48
N ALA A 217 -0.05 16.26 0.40
CA ALA A 217 0.72 15.74 -0.72
C ALA A 217 0.64 16.73 -1.89
N THR A 218 1.78 16.96 -2.54
CA THR A 218 1.84 17.76 -3.77
C THR A 218 2.34 16.89 -4.90
N VAL A 219 1.63 16.96 -6.02
CA VAL A 219 2.00 16.32 -7.28
C VAL A 219 2.24 17.41 -8.30
N GLU A 220 3.38 17.33 -8.98
CA GLU A 220 3.70 18.21 -10.09
C GLU A 220 4.21 17.42 -11.30
N THR A 221 3.97 17.96 -12.49
CA THR A 221 4.57 17.47 -13.71
C THR A 221 5.41 18.53 -14.36
N VAL A 222 6.66 18.17 -14.68
CA VAL A 222 7.61 19.09 -15.29
C VAL A 222 7.99 18.62 -16.68
N ALA A 223 8.29 19.58 -17.55
CA ALA A 223 8.84 19.28 -18.86
C ALA A 223 10.11 18.44 -18.70
N ASN A 224 10.24 17.40 -19.51
CA ASN A 224 11.47 16.65 -19.64
C ASN A 224 12.18 17.16 -20.91
N PRO A 225 13.15 18.09 -20.79
CA PRO A 225 14.02 18.40 -21.92
C PRO A 225 14.77 17.10 -22.23
N GLY A 226 14.34 16.44 -23.30
CA GLY A 226 14.93 15.19 -23.77
C GLY A 226 16.40 15.36 -24.11
#